data_AF-A0AAD7DYJ1-F1
#
_entry.id   AF-A0AAD7DYJ1-F1
#
_cell.length_a   1.000
_cell.length_b   1.000
_cell.length_c   1.000
_cell.angle_alpha   90.00
_cell.angle_beta   90.00
_cell.angle_gamma   90.00
#
_symmetry.space_group_name_H-M   'P 1'
#
loop_
_entity.id
_entity.type
_entity.pdbx_description
1 polymer ?
#
loop_
_entity_poly.entity_id
_entity_poly.type
_entity_poly.pdbx_seq_one_letter_code
_entity_poly.pdbx_strand_id
1 'polypeptide(L)'
;PLGISANAPPWLRDSLQSLMKVDLGCHYVSVLAALVRLEEAAGFEVADRERKRLPTTKRPKQIADWIRGGQGTKSKKTPEVKSASKYAQSWNEWWDPIQPSWRTRDLEGHWAVGGDYGKDWTELDCSGANGCLSVVAGLYFWGVAAKGSSEDERVWDNAVQDA
;
A
#
# COMPACT_ATOMS: atom_id res chain seq x y z
N PRO A 1 17.89 -1.98 6.28
CA PRO A 1 17.36 -3.37 6.21
C PRO A 1 15.92 -3.40 6.75
N LEU A 2 14.96 -4.02 6.05
CA LEU A 2 13.54 -4.02 6.44
C LEU A 2 13.23 -4.76 7.75
N GLY A 3 14.21 -5.44 8.36
CA GLY A 3 14.02 -6.14 9.64
C GLY A 3 13.04 -7.30 9.56
N ILE A 4 12.87 -7.92 8.39
CA ILE A 4 11.92 -9.02 8.19
C ILE A 4 12.28 -10.18 9.12
N SER A 5 11.37 -10.48 10.06
CA SER A 5 11.49 -11.60 10.99
C SER A 5 11.70 -12.93 10.24
N ALA A 6 12.51 -13.82 10.79
CA ALA A 6 12.74 -15.16 10.22
C ALA A 6 11.44 -15.98 10.10
N ASN A 7 10.44 -15.62 10.91
CA ASN A 7 9.12 -16.25 10.93
C ASN A 7 8.16 -15.69 9.87
N ALA A 8 8.58 -14.69 9.08
CA ALA A 8 7.72 -14.10 8.07
C ALA A 8 7.28 -15.15 7.04
N PRO A 9 5.97 -15.26 6.76
CA PRO A 9 5.45 -16.30 5.87
C PRO A 9 5.95 -16.08 4.43
N PRO A 10 6.05 -17.15 3.62
CA PRO A 10 6.52 -17.04 2.24
C PRO A 10 5.75 -16.01 1.41
N TRP A 11 4.43 -15.90 1.60
CA TRP A 11 3.60 -14.93 0.86
C TRP A 11 4.09 -13.49 1.08
N LEU A 12 4.44 -13.12 2.31
CA LEU A 12 4.89 -11.76 2.62
C LEU A 12 6.30 -11.54 2.07
N ARG A 13 7.21 -12.50 2.28
CA ARG A 13 8.60 -12.41 1.78
C ARG A 13 8.67 -12.29 0.27
N ASP A 14 7.95 -13.14 -0.45
CA ASP A 14 7.95 -13.17 -1.90
C ASP A 14 7.27 -11.93 -2.49
N SER A 15 6.17 -11.46 -1.87
CA SER A 15 5.54 -10.20 -2.25
C SER A 15 6.48 -9.01 -2.05
N LEU A 16 7.13 -8.89 -0.89
CA LEU A 16 8.08 -7.80 -0.61
C LEU A 16 9.24 -7.79 -1.60
N GLN A 17 9.82 -8.95 -1.93
CA GLN A 17 10.84 -9.04 -2.97
C GLN A 17 10.34 -8.50 -4.33
N SER A 18 9.07 -8.75 -4.66
CA SER A 18 8.47 -8.22 -5.89
C SER A 18 8.26 -6.70 -5.88
N LEU A 19 8.01 -6.13 -4.69
CA LEU A 19 7.70 -4.71 -4.44
C LEU A 19 8.95 -3.87 -4.07
N MET A 20 10.15 -4.44 -4.23
CA MET A 20 11.43 -3.77 -3.94
C MET A 20 12.40 -3.80 -5.13
N LYS A 21 11.95 -4.23 -6.32
CA LYS A 21 12.84 -4.36 -7.50
C LYS A 21 13.34 -3.01 -8.01
N VAL A 22 12.62 -1.93 -7.71
CA VAL A 22 12.99 -0.56 -8.06
C VAL A 22 13.22 0.22 -6.77
N ASP A 23 14.35 0.93 -6.70
CA ASP A 23 14.59 1.88 -5.63
C ASP A 23 13.71 3.12 -5.83
N LEU A 24 12.82 3.35 -4.86
CA LEU A 24 11.85 4.44 -4.80
C LEU A 24 12.15 5.39 -3.61
N GLY A 25 13.30 5.24 -2.95
CA GLY A 25 13.71 6.16 -1.88
C GLY A 25 13.22 5.77 -0.48
N CYS A 26 13.64 6.56 0.51
CA CYS A 26 13.55 6.22 1.93
C CYS A 26 12.12 6.22 2.48
N HIS A 27 11.24 7.11 2.01
CA HIS A 27 9.85 7.15 2.48
C HIS A 27 9.11 5.85 2.14
N TYR A 28 9.27 5.34 0.92
CA TYR A 28 8.68 4.07 0.52
C TYR A 28 9.28 2.88 1.29
N VAL A 29 10.58 2.92 1.59
CA VAL A 29 11.21 1.91 2.47
C VAL A 29 10.63 1.94 3.89
N SER A 30 10.27 3.12 4.41
CA SER A 30 9.61 3.25 5.71
C SER A 30 8.21 2.63 5.70
N VAL A 31 7.43 2.80 4.62
CA VAL A 31 6.12 2.15 4.45
C VAL A 31 6.25 0.63 4.42
N LEU A 32 7.24 0.09 3.70
CA LEU A 32 7.52 -1.35 3.71
C LEU A 32 7.86 -1.86 5.11
N ALA A 33 8.65 -1.11 5.88
CA ALA A 33 8.98 -1.47 7.26
C ALA A 33 7.77 -1.39 8.19
N ALA A 34 6.88 -0.41 8.01
CA ALA A 34 5.63 -0.29 8.75
C ALA A 34 4.69 -1.48 8.47
N LEU A 35 4.56 -1.89 7.20
CA LEU A 35 3.81 -3.10 6.83
C LEU A 35 4.34 -4.34 7.55
N VAL A 36 5.66 -4.55 7.56
CA VAL A 36 6.26 -5.70 8.24
C VAL A 36 5.92 -5.71 9.73
N ARG A 37 6.01 -4.56 10.40
CA ARG A 37 5.67 -4.43 11.83
C ARG A 37 4.19 -4.69 12.09
N LEU A 38 3.31 -4.20 11.21
CA LEU A 38 1.86 -4.40 11.32
C LEU A 38 1.50 -5.89 11.18
N GLU A 39 2.08 -6.56 10.19
CA GLU A 39 1.86 -8.00 9.98
C GLU A 39 2.47 -8.85 11.10
N GLU A 40 3.65 -8.47 11.62
CA GLU A 40 4.27 -9.15 12.76
C GLU A 40 3.44 -8.99 14.04
N ALA A 41 2.94 -7.77 14.32
CA ALA A 41 2.05 -7.52 15.44
C ALA A 41 0.72 -8.29 15.32
N ALA A 42 0.26 -8.55 14.09
CA ALA A 42 -0.90 -9.39 13.80
C ALA A 42 -0.58 -10.90 13.76
N GLY A 43 0.64 -11.32 14.14
CA GLY A 43 1.04 -12.72 14.22
C GLY A 43 1.21 -13.41 12.85
N PHE A 44 1.35 -12.64 11.77
CA PHE A 44 1.38 -13.12 10.38
C PHE A 44 0.17 -13.98 10.01
N GLU A 45 -0.98 -13.75 10.67
CA GLU A 45 -2.17 -14.55 10.48
C GLU A 45 -2.62 -14.54 9.01
N VAL A 46 -2.86 -15.74 8.48
CA VAL A 46 -3.24 -15.92 7.07
C VAL A 46 -4.66 -15.42 6.89
N ALA A 47 -4.92 -14.77 5.75
CA ALA A 47 -6.24 -14.26 5.40
C ALA A 47 -7.30 -15.37 5.45
N ASP A 48 -8.10 -15.39 6.52
CA ASP A 48 -9.31 -16.21 6.62
C ASP A 48 -10.53 -15.47 6.03
N ARG A 49 -11.60 -16.19 5.73
CA ARG A 49 -12.89 -15.67 5.26
C ARG A 49 -13.53 -14.70 6.24
N GLU A 50 -13.21 -14.82 7.53
CA GLU A 50 -13.77 -13.98 8.59
C GLU A 50 -13.05 -12.63 8.75
N ARG A 51 -11.87 -12.47 8.14
CA ARG A 51 -11.12 -11.21 8.26
C ARG A 51 -11.59 -10.14 7.28
N LYS A 52 -11.61 -8.91 7.78
CA LYS A 52 -11.92 -7.71 7.01
C LYS A 52 -10.91 -7.53 5.87
N ARG A 53 -11.42 -7.14 4.71
CA ARG A 53 -10.63 -6.88 3.50
C ARG A 53 -10.86 -5.44 3.10
N LEU A 54 -9.85 -4.83 2.48
CA LEU A 54 -10.05 -3.53 1.85
C LEU A 54 -11.16 -3.63 0.80
N PRO A 55 -11.98 -2.59 0.63
CA PRO A 55 -13.03 -2.59 -0.38
C PRO A 55 -12.43 -2.72 -1.78
N THR A 56 -13.17 -3.39 -2.65
CA THR A 56 -12.81 -3.58 -4.07
C THR A 56 -13.39 -2.47 -4.97
N THR A 57 -14.41 -1.77 -4.49
CA THR A 57 -15.01 -0.62 -5.16
C THR A 57 -13.95 0.41 -5.50
N LYS A 58 -13.91 0.85 -6.77
CA LYS A 58 -12.95 1.85 -7.31
C LYS A 58 -11.47 1.49 -7.21
N ARG A 59 -11.11 0.31 -6.71
CA ARG A 59 -9.72 -0.14 -6.62
C ARG A 59 -9.02 -0.06 -7.99
N PRO A 60 -7.81 0.53 -8.08
CA PRO A 60 -7.03 0.53 -9.30
C PRO A 60 -6.88 -0.88 -9.88
N LYS A 61 -7.13 -1.01 -11.19
CA LYS A 61 -7.11 -2.30 -11.90
C LYS A 61 -5.79 -3.05 -11.70
N GLN A 62 -4.67 -2.34 -11.63
CA GLN A 62 -3.34 -2.89 -11.40
C GLN A 62 -3.24 -3.67 -10.09
N ILE A 63 -3.85 -3.15 -9.01
CA ILE A 63 -3.88 -3.84 -7.72
C ILE A 63 -4.72 -5.12 -7.85
N ALA A 64 -5.88 -5.04 -8.51
CA ALA A 64 -6.72 -6.22 -8.74
C ALA A 64 -6.03 -7.28 -9.62
N ASP A 65 -5.32 -6.87 -10.66
CA ASP A 65 -4.54 -7.76 -11.53
C ASP A 65 -3.39 -8.43 -10.77
N TRP A 66 -2.69 -7.68 -9.92
CA TRP A 66 -1.61 -8.21 -9.09
C TRP A 66 -2.11 -9.23 -8.06
N ILE A 67 -3.23 -8.94 -7.37
CA ILE A 67 -3.87 -9.89 -6.45
C ILE A 67 -4.27 -11.17 -7.19
N ARG A 68 -4.92 -11.05 -8.34
CA ARG A 68 -5.27 -12.21 -9.18
C ARG A 68 -4.04 -13.00 -9.65
N GLY A 69 -2.92 -12.33 -9.89
CA GLY A 69 -1.63 -12.91 -10.20
C GLY A 69 -0.90 -13.55 -9.02
N GLY A 70 -1.52 -13.65 -7.85
CA GLY A 70 -0.90 -14.22 -6.66
C GLY A 70 0.15 -13.31 -6.02
N GLN A 71 0.03 -11.99 -6.20
CA GLN A 71 0.77 -11.00 -5.39
C GLN A 71 2.29 -11.11 -5.50
N GLY A 72 2.80 -11.35 -6.71
CA GLY A 72 4.23 -11.53 -6.95
C GLY A 72 4.74 -12.95 -6.68
N THR A 73 3.96 -13.82 -6.02
CA THR A 73 4.36 -15.21 -5.71
C THR A 73 4.23 -16.13 -6.93
N LYS A 74 3.11 -16.02 -7.67
CA LYS A 74 2.83 -16.86 -8.86
C LYS A 74 3.24 -16.17 -10.15
N SER A 75 2.84 -14.91 -10.32
CA SER A 75 3.25 -14.06 -11.43
C SER A 75 4.25 -13.01 -10.96
N LYS A 76 5.46 -13.04 -11.51
CA LYS A 76 6.49 -12.02 -11.24
C LYS A 76 6.30 -10.74 -12.07
N LYS A 77 5.25 -10.67 -12.89
CA LYS A 77 4.96 -9.51 -13.74
C LYS A 77 4.33 -8.39 -12.91
N THR A 78 5.05 -7.29 -12.79
CA THR A 78 4.51 -6.04 -12.23
C THR A 78 3.47 -5.48 -13.20
N PRO A 79 2.25 -5.14 -12.74
CA PRO A 79 1.28 -4.43 -13.56
C PRO A 79 1.85 -3.11 -14.07
N GLU A 80 1.51 -2.77 -15.32
CA GLU A 80 1.95 -1.52 -15.93
C GLU A 80 1.00 -0.38 -15.57
N VAL A 81 1.58 0.75 -15.15
CA VAL A 81 0.88 2.02 -14.98
C VAL A 81 1.36 2.96 -16.09
N LYS A 82 0.47 3.25 -17.05
CA LYS A 82 0.82 4.04 -18.25
C LYS A 82 0.88 5.54 -18.02
N SER A 83 0.22 6.02 -16.97
CA SER A 83 0.14 7.44 -16.62
C SER A 83 0.03 7.53 -15.11
N ALA A 84 1.06 8.07 -14.47
CA ALA A 84 1.12 8.25 -13.03
C ALA A 84 -0.01 9.19 -12.55
N SER A 85 -0.23 10.31 -13.23
CA SER A 85 -1.33 11.23 -12.92
C SER A 85 -2.73 10.59 -12.98
N LYS A 86 -3.04 9.77 -13.99
CA LYS A 86 -4.32 9.02 -14.03
C LYS A 86 -4.39 7.97 -12.92
N TYR A 87 -3.26 7.35 -12.58
CA TYR A 87 -3.21 6.41 -11.47
C TYR A 87 -3.48 7.10 -10.14
N ALA A 88 -2.90 8.28 -9.91
CA ALA A 88 -3.14 9.13 -8.74
C ALA A 88 -4.64 9.41 -8.53
N GLN A 89 -5.36 9.74 -9.60
CA GLN A 89 -6.81 9.94 -9.54
C GLN A 89 -7.55 8.66 -9.10
N SER A 90 -7.21 7.53 -9.72
CA SER A 90 -7.83 6.23 -9.34
C SER A 90 -7.44 5.76 -7.94
N TRP A 91 -6.24 6.13 -7.48
CA TRP A 91 -5.78 5.88 -6.12
C TRP A 91 -6.64 6.65 -5.13
N ASN A 92 -6.80 7.96 -5.33
CA ASN A 92 -7.62 8.81 -4.46
C ASN A 92 -9.08 8.36 -4.43
N GLU A 93 -9.67 8.01 -5.58
CA GLU A 93 -11.04 7.45 -5.63
C GLU A 93 -11.22 6.18 -4.79
N TRP A 94 -10.14 5.41 -4.60
CA TRP A 94 -10.16 4.18 -3.81
C TRP A 94 -9.76 4.41 -2.35
N TRP A 95 -8.72 5.19 -2.09
CA TRP A 95 -8.10 5.35 -0.78
C TRP A 95 -8.83 6.33 0.13
N ASP A 96 -9.39 7.41 -0.43
CA ASP A 96 -10.14 8.41 0.33
C ASP A 96 -11.33 7.83 1.12
N PRO A 97 -12.22 7.01 0.53
CA PRO A 97 -13.36 6.46 1.25
C PRO A 97 -12.98 5.35 2.24
N ILE A 98 -11.72 4.91 2.29
CA ILE A 98 -11.21 3.90 3.23
C ILE A 98 -10.69 4.55 4.51
N GLN A 99 -10.40 5.86 4.46
CA GLN A 99 -9.80 6.53 5.60
C GLN A 99 -10.75 6.59 6.79
N PRO A 100 -10.25 6.27 8.01
CA PRO A 100 -11.04 6.36 9.22
C PRO A 100 -11.71 7.73 9.37
N SER A 101 -12.97 7.73 9.78
CA SER A 101 -13.78 8.95 9.92
C SER A 101 -13.21 10.02 10.87
N TRP A 102 -12.30 9.65 11.78
CA TRP A 102 -11.61 10.59 12.66
C TRP A 102 -10.42 11.29 12.00
N ARG A 103 -9.96 10.86 10.81
CA ARG A 103 -8.91 11.56 10.08
C ARG A 103 -9.44 12.91 9.60
N THR A 104 -8.59 13.93 9.72
CA THR A 104 -8.88 15.27 9.22
C THR A 104 -8.07 15.57 7.97
N ARG A 105 -8.55 16.53 7.17
CA ARG A 105 -7.79 17.06 6.04
C ARG A 105 -7.06 18.36 6.41
N ASP A 106 -5.94 18.60 5.78
CA ASP A 106 -5.20 19.86 5.87
C ASP A 106 -5.88 20.97 5.04
N LEU A 107 -5.25 22.15 4.99
CA LEU A 107 -5.76 23.31 4.26
C LEU A 107 -5.76 23.11 2.73
N GLU A 108 -4.97 22.16 2.22
CA GLU A 108 -4.89 21.82 0.81
C GLU A 108 -5.86 20.69 0.44
N GLY A 109 -6.58 20.14 1.43
CA GLY A 109 -7.52 19.05 1.24
C GLY A 109 -6.84 17.68 1.20
N HIS A 110 -5.54 17.57 1.51
CA HIS A 110 -4.88 16.28 1.70
C HIS A 110 -5.19 15.73 3.09
N TRP A 111 -5.06 14.42 3.27
CA TRP A 111 -5.15 13.86 4.61
C TRP A 111 -4.00 14.39 5.47
N ALA A 112 -4.33 14.89 6.67
CA ALA A 112 -3.32 15.43 7.56
C ALA A 112 -2.34 14.30 7.97
N VAL A 113 -1.05 14.57 7.81
CA VAL A 113 0.05 13.69 8.22
C VAL A 113 0.57 14.18 9.57
N GLY A 114 0.59 13.28 10.56
CA GLY A 114 0.93 13.60 11.95
C GLY A 114 -0.24 14.18 12.76
N GLY A 115 -0.05 14.30 14.08
CA GLY A 115 -1.07 14.76 15.02
C GLY A 115 -1.65 13.64 15.89
N ASP A 116 -2.77 13.92 16.54
CA ASP A 116 -3.47 12.94 17.39
C ASP A 116 -4.20 11.92 16.49
N TYR A 117 -3.64 10.72 16.43
CA TYR A 117 -4.30 9.60 15.79
C TYR A 117 -5.48 9.11 16.65
N GLY A 118 -6.61 8.85 16.01
CA GLY A 118 -7.76 8.25 16.66
C GLY A 118 -7.43 6.87 17.22
N LYS A 119 -8.28 6.40 18.15
CA LYS A 119 -8.12 5.08 18.78
C LYS A 119 -8.74 3.93 17.97
N ASP A 120 -9.61 4.25 17.00
CA ASP A 120 -10.34 3.26 16.22
C ASP A 120 -9.74 3.07 14.82
N TRP A 121 -8.91 2.04 14.68
CA TRP A 121 -8.31 1.64 13.40
C TRP A 121 -9.08 0.50 12.75
N THR A 122 -10.29 0.18 13.22
CA THR A 122 -11.06 -0.99 12.75
C THR A 122 -11.33 -0.97 11.25
N GLU A 123 -11.34 0.20 10.61
CA GLU A 123 -11.45 0.35 9.15
C GLU A 123 -10.23 -0.16 8.38
N LEU A 124 -9.05 -0.02 8.97
CA LEU A 124 -7.75 -0.41 8.42
C LEU A 124 -7.15 -1.65 9.09
N ASP A 125 -7.87 -2.26 10.05
CA ASP A 125 -7.53 -3.57 10.62
C ASP A 125 -7.85 -4.71 9.64
N CYS A 126 -7.16 -4.65 8.51
CA CYS A 126 -7.13 -5.67 7.48
C CYS A 126 -5.67 -6.13 7.38
N SER A 127 -5.28 -7.06 8.24
CA SER A 127 -3.99 -7.73 8.16
C SER A 127 -4.04 -8.92 7.19
N GLY A 128 -2.87 -9.28 6.66
CA GLY A 128 -2.69 -10.37 5.72
C GLY A 128 -2.71 -9.93 4.26
N ALA A 129 -2.60 -10.93 3.38
CA ALA A 129 -2.40 -10.75 1.94
C ALA A 129 -3.34 -9.72 1.27
N ASN A 130 -4.63 -9.68 1.61
CA ASN A 130 -5.61 -8.80 0.96
C ASN A 130 -5.84 -7.46 1.70
N GLY A 131 -4.97 -7.16 2.65
CA GLY A 131 -4.99 -5.99 3.51
C GLY A 131 -4.02 -4.90 3.07
N CYS A 132 -3.25 -4.37 4.03
CA CYS A 132 -2.26 -3.30 3.82
C CYS A 132 -1.20 -3.64 2.76
N LEU A 133 -0.88 -4.93 2.53
CA LEU A 133 -0.02 -5.33 1.42
C LEU A 133 -0.52 -4.82 0.06
N SER A 134 -1.84 -4.71 -0.14
CA SER A 134 -2.42 -4.17 -1.38
C SER A 134 -2.19 -2.67 -1.53
N VAL A 135 -2.14 -1.92 -0.42
CA VAL A 135 -1.83 -0.48 -0.40
C VAL A 135 -0.38 -0.29 -0.82
N VAL A 136 0.55 -1.00 -0.17
CA VAL A 136 1.99 -0.95 -0.51
C VAL A 136 2.23 -1.35 -1.97
N ALA A 137 1.54 -2.37 -2.48
CA ALA A 137 1.64 -2.75 -3.88
C ALA A 137 1.18 -1.65 -4.84
N GLY A 138 0.07 -0.95 -4.54
CA GLY A 138 -0.38 0.15 -5.36
C GLY A 138 0.56 1.36 -5.34
N LEU A 139 1.11 1.70 -4.17
CA LEU A 139 2.16 2.72 -4.04
C LEU A 139 3.40 2.35 -4.86
N TYR A 140 3.80 1.08 -4.87
CA TYR A 140 4.90 0.61 -5.70
C TYR A 140 4.64 0.82 -7.19
N PHE A 141 3.46 0.40 -7.68
CA PHE A 141 3.12 0.54 -9.10
C PHE A 141 3.07 1.99 -9.55
N TRP A 142 2.56 2.86 -8.69
CA TRP A 142 2.55 4.29 -8.92
C TRP A 142 3.97 4.85 -8.95
N GLY A 143 4.79 4.57 -7.94
CA GLY A 143 6.16 5.11 -7.85
C GLY A 143 7.04 4.69 -9.03
N VAL A 144 6.89 3.44 -9.49
CA VAL A 144 7.58 2.97 -10.71
C VAL A 144 7.20 3.79 -11.94
N ALA A 145 5.94 4.20 -12.08
CA ALA A 145 5.47 5.00 -13.22
C ALA A 145 5.70 6.50 -13.05
N ALA A 146 5.78 7.00 -11.81
CA ALA A 146 6.10 8.40 -11.52
C ALA A 146 7.59 8.71 -11.76
N LYS A 147 8.46 7.70 -11.60
CA LYS A 147 9.91 7.85 -11.69
C LYS A 147 10.37 8.54 -12.98
N GLY A 148 11.16 9.60 -12.83
CA GLY A 148 11.67 10.44 -13.90
C GLY A 148 10.81 11.69 -14.21
N SER A 149 9.66 11.84 -13.55
CA SER A 149 8.81 13.04 -13.63
C SER A 149 8.76 13.69 -12.25
N SER A 150 9.39 14.86 -12.09
CA SER A 150 9.45 15.54 -10.78
C SER A 150 8.07 15.90 -10.22
N GLU A 151 7.12 16.21 -11.10
CA GLU A 151 5.74 16.48 -10.71
C GLU A 151 5.05 15.21 -10.20
N ASP A 152 5.09 14.12 -10.97
CA ASP A 152 4.44 12.87 -10.58
C ASP A 152 5.11 12.24 -9.35
N GLU A 153 6.44 12.33 -9.23
CA GLU A 153 7.20 11.86 -8.06
C GLU A 153 6.77 12.60 -6.80
N ARG A 154 6.55 13.92 -6.87
CA ARG A 154 6.09 14.70 -5.73
C ARG A 154 4.68 14.28 -5.29
N VAL A 155 3.76 14.11 -6.24
CA VAL A 155 2.38 13.70 -5.91
C VAL A 155 2.37 12.28 -5.32
N TRP A 156 3.18 11.39 -5.88
CA TRP A 156 3.36 10.05 -5.34
C TRP A 156 3.97 10.05 -3.93
N ASP A 157 5.02 10.84 -3.70
CA ASP A 157 5.70 10.89 -2.40
C ASP A 157 4.79 11.43 -1.30
N ASN A 158 3.92 12.39 -1.60
CA ASN A 158 2.87 12.83 -0.68
C ASN A 158 1.94 11.66 -0.27
N ALA A 159 1.55 10.80 -1.22
CA ALA A 159 0.74 9.62 -0.92
C ALA A 159 1.51 8.54 -0.14
N VAL A 160 2.83 8.44 -0.33
CA VAL A 160 3.69 7.54 0.47
C VAL A 160 3.83 8.03 1.90
N GLN A 161 3.95 9.34 2.11
CA GLN A 161 4.04 9.92 3.46
C GLN A 161 2.70 9.85 4.22
N ASP A 162 1.57 9.80 3.51
CA ASP A 162 0.24 9.60 4.09
C ASP A 162 0.00 8.17 4.61
N ALA A 163 0.53 7.17 3.90
CA ALA A 163 0.21 5.75 4.09
C ALA A 163 0.92 5.09 5.29
#